data_AF-A0A1V4Q1J6-F1
#
_entry.id   AF-A0A1V4Q1J6-F1
#
_cell.length_a   1.000
_cell.length_b   1.000
_cell.length_c   1.000
_cell.angle_alpha   90.00
_cell.angle_beta   90.00
_cell.angle_gamma   90.00
#
_symmetry.space_group_name_H-M   'P 1'
#
loop_
_entity.id
_entity.type
_entity.pdbx_description
1 polymer ?
#
loop_
_entity_poly.entity_id
_entity_poly.type
_entity_poly.pdbx_seq_one_letter_code
_entity_poly.pdbx_strand_id
1 'polypeptide(L)'
;MTGGRHGWPFGACVDDLQKFGYTEEEYFLSGNAVRYRPTSALTFDGRWSVRADSAAPFRTRVLVRRPLDPSRFSGLVVVEWANVSAGYEISFAVPPSLYSGHAYVAVSTQPHGVHGFPSRPEGLTAWDPPRYGRLLVSDDAVGYDIFTQAARLLRAPDGSPLLGGLRARQLIGVGASQSGTRILAYLNAVQPIEQVFDAFMPLICAGRSADFEPEAAHPDTGAGARGHSRAVPVRVRDDVSTRTLVLNTETEAAEYAPLRQPDSDVICSWEVAGASHGPAPQLEAVNAIVTRDGLTPPRWSAGRPSEVPWLPTFDAAVGHVHRWITDGLAPPTQPPLAVRTDVTLLRDEYGNARGGIRLPELEVPTATYRGSDTGAELAGSTTPFTADTLTQLYPTHRHYVEKVRAAAAAAMDAGVILPRRAEEYVRQAERAPIPPGADTLSR
;
A
#
# COMPACT_ATOMS: atom_id res chain seq x y z
N MET A 1 0.25 23.26 -13.38
CA MET A 1 -0.81 24.18 -13.85
C MET A 1 -1.49 24.82 -12.65
N THR A 2 -1.68 26.14 -12.68
CA THR A 2 -2.62 26.86 -11.83
C THR A 2 -3.97 26.87 -12.55
N GLY A 3 -5.00 26.28 -11.95
CA GLY A 3 -6.33 26.17 -12.56
C GLY A 3 -7.19 25.19 -11.78
N GLY A 4 -8.50 25.28 -11.97
CA GLY A 4 -9.48 24.53 -11.19
C GLY A 4 -10.13 25.33 -10.07
N ARG A 5 -11.03 24.69 -9.32
CA ARG A 5 -11.87 25.31 -8.29
C ARG A 5 -11.24 25.29 -6.89
N HIS A 6 -10.34 24.35 -6.63
CA HIS A 6 -9.84 24.08 -5.27
C HIS A 6 -8.47 24.68 -4.98
N GLY A 7 -7.65 24.97 -6.01
CA GLY A 7 -6.31 25.54 -5.81
C GLY A 7 -5.22 24.50 -5.47
N TRP A 8 -5.58 23.23 -5.27
CA TRP A 8 -4.67 22.09 -5.14
C TRP A 8 -5.12 20.89 -6.01
N PRO A 9 -4.23 19.93 -6.34
CA PRO A 9 -4.61 18.66 -6.98
C PRO A 9 -5.46 17.78 -6.07
N PHE A 10 -6.43 17.04 -6.62
CA PHE A 10 -7.22 16.07 -5.85
C PHE A 10 -6.29 14.98 -5.26
N GLY A 11 -6.46 14.60 -4.00
CA GLY A 11 -5.61 13.62 -3.35
C GLY A 11 -4.18 14.10 -3.04
N ALA A 12 -3.90 15.40 -3.19
CA ALA A 12 -2.64 16.01 -2.81
C ALA A 12 -2.27 15.72 -1.35
N CYS A 13 -0.99 15.81 -0.99
CA CYS A 13 -0.57 15.70 0.41
C CYS A 13 -1.23 16.79 1.27
N VAL A 14 -1.65 16.45 2.49
CA VAL A 14 -2.17 17.44 3.45
C VAL A 14 -1.06 18.22 4.15
N ASP A 15 0.14 17.63 4.22
CA ASP A 15 1.30 18.24 4.85
C ASP A 15 2.02 19.22 3.92
N ASP A 16 2.70 20.19 4.52
CA ASP A 16 3.63 21.07 3.80
C ASP A 16 4.92 20.32 3.44
N LEU A 17 4.95 19.78 2.22
CA LEU A 17 6.07 19.00 1.69
C LEU A 17 7.38 19.78 1.63
N GLN A 18 7.35 21.12 1.58
CA GLN A 18 8.58 21.92 1.56
C GLN A 18 9.37 21.77 2.86
N LYS A 19 8.70 21.54 4.00
CA LYS A 19 9.36 21.26 5.29
C LYS A 19 10.20 19.98 5.27
N PHE A 20 9.87 19.06 4.35
CA PHE A 20 10.64 17.83 4.12
C PHE A 20 11.64 17.96 2.97
N GLY A 21 11.69 19.13 2.32
CA GLY A 21 12.51 19.40 1.14
C GLY A 21 11.95 18.76 -0.13
N TYR A 22 10.63 18.62 -0.24
CA TYR A 22 9.93 17.96 -1.33
C TYR A 22 8.94 18.89 -2.03
N THR A 23 8.65 18.56 -3.29
CA THR A 23 7.57 19.16 -4.07
C THR A 23 6.57 18.10 -4.49
N GLU A 24 5.33 18.52 -4.73
CA GLU A 24 4.30 17.72 -5.36
C GLU A 24 3.80 18.43 -6.63
N GLU A 25 3.89 17.73 -7.76
CA GLU A 25 3.54 18.24 -9.07
C GLU A 25 2.53 17.30 -9.73
N GLU A 26 1.59 17.90 -10.48
CA GLU A 26 0.59 17.16 -11.24
C GLU A 26 0.87 17.28 -12.73
N TYR A 27 0.78 16.14 -13.41
CA TYR A 27 0.93 16.03 -14.86
C TYR A 27 -0.28 15.33 -15.48
N PHE A 28 -0.53 15.62 -16.75
CA PHE A 28 -1.47 14.86 -17.57
C PHE A 28 -0.73 14.08 -18.64
N LEU A 29 -1.04 12.80 -18.74
CA LEU A 29 -0.56 11.92 -19.80
C LEU A 29 -1.67 11.74 -20.84
N SER A 30 -1.31 11.59 -22.10
CA SER A 30 -2.26 11.28 -23.16
C SER A 30 -1.59 10.39 -24.21
N GLY A 31 -2.34 9.46 -24.76
CA GLY A 31 -1.83 8.50 -25.74
C GLY A 31 -2.92 7.53 -26.16
N ASN A 32 -2.52 6.43 -26.79
CA ASN A 32 -3.38 5.26 -26.99
C ASN A 32 -2.83 4.14 -26.10
N ALA A 33 -3.69 3.54 -25.29
CA ALA A 33 -3.34 2.43 -24.41
C ALA A 33 -3.88 1.12 -24.98
N VAL A 34 -3.04 0.09 -25.03
CA VAL A 34 -3.45 -1.26 -25.46
C VAL A 34 -4.13 -2.00 -24.32
N ARG A 35 -5.11 -2.84 -24.67
CA ARG A 35 -5.63 -3.90 -23.81
C ARG A 35 -4.80 -5.15 -24.04
N TYR A 36 -4.65 -5.94 -22.98
CA TYR A 36 -4.02 -7.25 -23.04
C TYR A 36 -5.10 -8.32 -22.99
N ARG A 37 -4.96 -9.37 -23.80
CA ARG A 37 -5.87 -10.52 -23.78
C ARG A 37 -5.12 -11.79 -23.38
N PRO A 38 -5.60 -12.56 -22.39
CA PRO A 38 -5.01 -13.85 -22.03
C PRO A 38 -5.00 -14.80 -23.24
N THR A 39 -3.86 -15.46 -23.47
CA THR A 39 -3.71 -16.50 -24.50
C THR A 39 -3.86 -17.91 -23.92
N SER A 40 -3.92 -18.03 -22.60
CA SER A 40 -4.13 -19.25 -21.84
C SER A 40 -5.05 -18.98 -20.65
N ALA A 41 -5.47 -20.04 -19.95
CA ALA A 41 -6.21 -19.88 -18.69
C ALA A 41 -5.37 -19.12 -17.65
N LEU A 42 -6.04 -18.31 -16.84
CA LEU A 42 -5.43 -17.62 -15.69
C LEU A 42 -5.30 -18.62 -14.53
N THR A 43 -4.23 -19.41 -14.55
CA THR A 43 -3.93 -20.49 -13.60
C THR A 43 -3.40 -19.98 -12.27
N PHE A 44 -3.50 -20.81 -11.23
CA PHE A 44 -3.07 -20.47 -9.86
C PHE A 44 -1.57 -20.19 -9.70
N ASP A 45 -0.73 -20.70 -10.60
CA ASP A 45 0.73 -20.55 -10.56
C ASP A 45 1.24 -19.18 -11.03
N GLY A 46 0.36 -18.31 -11.55
CA GLY A 46 0.71 -16.97 -12.00
C GLY A 46 1.49 -16.92 -13.31
N ARG A 47 1.76 -18.06 -13.96
CA ARG A 47 2.50 -18.14 -15.22
C ARG A 47 1.60 -17.81 -16.40
N TRP A 48 1.10 -16.59 -16.40
CA TRP A 48 0.14 -16.12 -17.38
C TRP A 48 0.82 -15.60 -18.63
N SER A 49 0.17 -15.83 -19.77
CA SER A 49 0.57 -15.28 -21.06
C SER A 49 -0.57 -14.43 -21.60
N VAL A 50 -0.21 -13.23 -22.05
CA VAL A 50 -1.13 -12.29 -22.69
C VAL A 50 -0.54 -11.80 -24.00
N ARG A 51 -1.38 -11.27 -24.88
CA ARG A 51 -0.96 -10.53 -26.07
C ARG A 51 -1.70 -9.19 -26.13
N ALA A 52 -1.09 -8.20 -26.78
CA ALA A 52 -1.80 -6.97 -27.12
C ALA A 52 -3.02 -7.30 -28.01
N ASP A 53 -4.12 -6.62 -27.75
CA ASP A 53 -5.39 -6.79 -28.46
C ASP A 53 -5.83 -5.43 -29.04
N SER A 54 -6.99 -4.91 -28.64
CA SER A 54 -7.47 -3.59 -29.03
C SER A 54 -6.73 -2.46 -28.28
N ALA A 55 -6.87 -1.22 -28.76
CA ALA A 55 -6.38 -0.02 -28.08
C ALA A 55 -7.49 1.03 -27.96
N ALA A 56 -7.33 1.96 -27.03
CA ALA A 56 -8.19 3.14 -26.93
C ALA A 56 -7.38 4.39 -26.54
N PRO A 57 -7.82 5.59 -26.98
CA PRO A 57 -7.20 6.82 -26.52
C PRO A 57 -7.45 6.99 -25.02
N PHE A 58 -6.46 7.53 -24.33
CA PHE A 58 -6.59 7.94 -22.94
C PHE A 58 -6.04 9.35 -22.74
N ARG A 59 -6.58 10.01 -21.73
CA ARG A 59 -5.98 11.16 -21.09
C ARG A 59 -6.13 10.98 -19.59
N THR A 60 -5.03 10.85 -18.88
CA THR A 60 -5.05 10.58 -17.45
C THR A 60 -4.15 11.53 -16.67
N ARG A 61 -4.11 11.35 -15.35
CA ARG A 61 -3.32 12.12 -14.41
C ARG A 61 -2.19 11.30 -13.81
N VAL A 62 -1.11 12.00 -13.47
CA VAL A 62 -0.04 11.50 -12.59
C VAL A 62 0.26 12.56 -11.53
N LEU A 63 0.38 12.14 -10.27
CA LEU A 63 0.81 12.98 -9.16
C LEU A 63 2.22 12.55 -8.72
N VAL A 64 3.16 13.47 -8.73
CA VAL A 64 4.58 13.20 -8.49
C VAL A 64 5.04 13.92 -7.24
N ARG A 65 5.65 13.20 -6.31
CA ARG A 65 6.42 13.75 -5.19
C ARG A 65 7.89 13.47 -5.39
N ARG A 66 8.73 14.50 -5.33
CA ARG A 66 10.18 14.36 -5.52
C ARG A 66 10.96 15.38 -4.68
N PRO A 67 12.25 15.14 -4.41
CA PRO A 67 13.11 16.13 -3.79
C PRO A 67 13.10 17.47 -4.54
N LEU A 68 13.07 18.57 -3.79
CA LEU A 68 13.27 19.93 -4.33
C LEU A 68 14.69 20.12 -4.85
N ASP A 69 15.67 19.63 -4.09
CA ASP A 69 17.08 19.61 -4.47
C ASP A 69 17.39 18.36 -5.31
N PRO A 70 17.71 18.50 -6.61
CA PRO A 70 18.09 17.39 -7.48
C PRO A 70 19.19 16.49 -6.92
N SER A 71 20.15 17.04 -6.16
CA SER A 71 21.28 16.29 -5.62
C SER A 71 20.89 15.29 -4.54
N ARG A 72 19.71 15.46 -3.94
CA ARG A 72 19.13 14.53 -2.96
C ARG A 72 18.40 13.35 -3.58
N PHE A 73 18.16 13.36 -4.90
CA PHE A 73 17.42 12.29 -5.54
C PHE A 73 18.24 10.99 -5.57
N SER A 74 17.72 9.94 -4.94
CA SER A 74 18.42 8.65 -4.82
C SER A 74 18.45 7.87 -6.15
N GLY A 75 17.60 8.25 -7.11
CA GLY A 75 17.35 7.47 -8.33
C GLY A 75 16.21 6.46 -8.21
N LEU A 76 15.67 6.24 -7.00
CA LEU A 76 14.55 5.32 -6.75
C LEU A 76 13.22 6.05 -6.91
N VAL A 77 12.29 5.43 -7.64
CA VAL A 77 10.90 5.88 -7.75
C VAL A 77 9.97 4.75 -7.33
N VAL A 78 9.11 5.02 -6.36
CA VAL A 78 7.97 4.17 -5.99
C VAL A 78 6.78 4.61 -6.84
N VAL A 79 6.26 3.72 -7.68
CA VAL A 79 5.18 4.01 -8.63
C VAL A 79 3.92 3.28 -8.16
N GLU A 80 2.97 4.03 -7.58
CA GLU A 80 1.71 3.50 -7.10
C GLU A 80 0.67 3.46 -8.22
N TRP A 81 0.07 2.29 -8.42
CA TRP A 81 -1.23 2.18 -9.08
C TRP A 81 -2.29 2.73 -8.12
N ALA A 82 -2.85 3.90 -8.43
CA ALA A 82 -3.81 4.57 -7.54
C ALA A 82 -5.04 3.67 -7.30
N ASN A 83 -5.42 3.52 -6.03
CA ASN A 83 -6.57 2.69 -5.67
C ASN A 83 -7.87 3.45 -5.93
N VAL A 84 -8.89 2.78 -6.46
CA VAL A 84 -10.18 3.41 -6.83
C VAL A 84 -11.40 2.77 -6.14
N SER A 85 -11.18 1.97 -5.11
CA SER A 85 -12.23 1.18 -4.43
C SER A 85 -13.34 2.01 -3.78
N ALA A 86 -13.08 3.29 -3.52
CA ALA A 86 -14.07 4.22 -2.97
C ALA A 86 -14.89 4.96 -4.06
N GLY A 87 -14.58 4.76 -5.34
CA GLY A 87 -15.20 5.54 -6.43
C GLY A 87 -14.47 6.85 -6.71
N TYR A 88 -13.24 6.96 -6.23
CA TYR A 88 -12.29 8.04 -6.45
C TYR A 88 -10.90 7.54 -6.05
N GLU A 89 -9.86 8.31 -6.37
CA GLU A 89 -8.49 7.89 -6.13
C GLU A 89 -8.08 8.03 -4.66
N ILE A 90 -7.46 6.97 -4.14
CA ILE A 90 -6.86 6.92 -2.81
C ILE A 90 -5.44 6.36 -2.95
N SER A 91 -4.48 7.01 -2.29
CA SER A 91 -3.13 6.47 -2.14
C SER A 91 -2.98 5.81 -0.78
N PHE A 92 -2.62 4.53 -0.78
CA PHE A 92 -2.36 3.75 0.44
C PHE A 92 -0.87 3.46 0.63
N ALA A 93 -0.06 3.53 -0.42
CA ALA A 93 1.30 3.03 -0.43
C ALA A 93 2.35 4.16 -0.52
N VAL A 94 2.13 5.26 0.20
CA VAL A 94 3.13 6.32 0.37
C VAL A 94 4.08 5.93 1.51
N PRO A 95 5.34 5.57 1.24
CA PRO A 95 6.26 5.17 2.30
C PRO A 95 6.66 6.38 3.16
N PRO A 96 6.63 6.31 4.51
CA PRO A 96 7.12 7.39 5.37
C PRO A 96 8.57 7.82 5.10
N SER A 97 9.43 6.90 4.65
CA SER A 97 10.81 7.14 4.24
C SER A 97 10.94 7.81 2.88
N LEU A 98 9.84 8.08 2.16
CA LEU A 98 9.83 8.81 0.89
C LEU A 98 10.80 10.00 0.94
N TYR A 99 10.79 10.74 2.06
CA TYR A 99 11.59 11.94 2.27
C TYR A 99 13.11 11.74 2.41
N SER A 100 13.59 10.49 2.32
CA SER A 100 15.02 10.12 2.35
C SER A 100 15.71 10.23 0.99
N GLY A 101 15.09 10.91 0.02
CA GLY A 101 15.64 11.13 -1.33
C GLY A 101 14.94 10.36 -2.44
N HIS A 102 13.95 9.52 -2.12
CA HIS A 102 13.16 8.77 -3.12
C HIS A 102 12.13 9.69 -3.80
N ALA A 103 11.66 9.32 -4.98
CA ALA A 103 10.47 9.92 -5.58
C ALA A 103 9.27 8.95 -5.45
N TYR A 104 8.07 9.51 -5.43
CA TYR A 104 6.82 8.77 -5.41
C TYR A 104 5.93 9.27 -6.55
N VAL A 105 5.27 8.35 -7.24
CA VAL A 105 4.43 8.66 -8.40
C VAL A 105 3.13 7.88 -8.31
N ALA A 106 2.01 8.56 -8.10
CA ALA A 106 0.68 7.96 -8.19
C ALA A 106 0.17 8.08 -9.63
N VAL A 107 -0.19 6.95 -10.25
CA VAL A 107 -0.72 6.92 -11.62
C VAL A 107 -2.21 6.63 -11.57
N SER A 108 -3.00 7.53 -12.17
CA SER A 108 -4.42 7.34 -12.42
C SER A 108 -4.62 6.38 -13.58
N THR A 109 -4.91 5.11 -13.30
CA THR A 109 -4.97 4.05 -14.33
C THR A 109 -6.39 3.58 -14.64
N GLN A 110 -7.35 3.88 -13.78
CA GLN A 110 -8.70 3.29 -13.84
C GLN A 110 -9.81 4.34 -14.00
N PRO A 111 -10.89 4.03 -14.74
CA PRO A 111 -12.04 4.90 -14.96
C PRO A 111 -12.68 5.39 -13.67
N HIS A 112 -12.80 4.57 -12.62
CA HIS A 112 -13.45 5.00 -11.37
C HIS A 112 -12.67 6.08 -10.62
N GLY A 113 -11.34 6.14 -10.77
CA GLY A 113 -10.56 7.26 -10.23
C GLY A 113 -10.87 8.57 -10.97
N VAL A 114 -11.03 8.46 -12.29
CA VAL A 114 -11.21 9.61 -13.19
C VAL A 114 -12.66 10.12 -13.20
N HIS A 115 -13.64 9.23 -13.31
CA HIS A 115 -15.05 9.54 -13.55
C HIS A 115 -15.94 9.34 -12.33
N GLY A 116 -15.47 8.55 -11.36
CA GLY A 116 -16.24 8.12 -10.21
C GLY A 116 -17.20 6.97 -10.50
N PHE A 117 -17.90 6.50 -9.46
CA PHE A 117 -18.97 5.52 -9.64
C PHE A 117 -20.17 6.18 -10.35
N PRO A 118 -20.90 5.48 -11.23
CA PRO A 118 -22.11 6.00 -11.84
C PRO A 118 -23.14 6.60 -10.84
N SER A 119 -23.33 5.97 -9.68
CA SER A 119 -24.25 6.37 -8.61
C SER A 119 -23.69 7.49 -7.73
N ARG A 120 -22.36 7.61 -7.70
CA ARG A 120 -21.61 8.59 -6.92
C ARG A 120 -20.42 9.08 -7.75
N PRO A 121 -20.66 10.03 -8.68
CA PRO A 121 -19.61 10.57 -9.54
C PRO A 121 -18.73 11.50 -8.71
N GLU A 122 -17.85 10.92 -7.90
CA GLU A 122 -16.94 11.61 -6.98
C GLU A 122 -15.49 11.61 -7.51
N GLY A 123 -15.27 11.09 -8.72
CA GLY A 123 -13.96 11.07 -9.38
C GLY A 123 -13.49 12.45 -9.85
N LEU A 124 -12.27 12.51 -10.37
CA LEU A 124 -11.59 13.74 -10.78
C LEU A 124 -12.45 14.67 -11.64
N THR A 125 -13.09 14.14 -12.70
CA THR A 125 -13.86 14.94 -13.66
C THR A 125 -15.04 15.65 -13.02
N ALA A 126 -15.66 15.06 -12.00
CA ALA A 126 -16.77 15.64 -11.26
C ALA A 126 -16.30 16.58 -10.14
N TRP A 127 -15.19 16.24 -9.46
CA TRP A 127 -14.63 17.04 -8.37
C TRP A 127 -14.14 18.42 -8.83
N ASP A 128 -13.47 18.50 -9.99
CA ASP A 128 -13.02 19.76 -10.59
C ASP A 128 -13.12 19.73 -12.13
N PRO A 129 -14.33 19.94 -12.69
CA PRO A 129 -14.55 19.85 -14.13
C PRO A 129 -13.69 20.80 -14.98
N PRO A 130 -13.44 22.07 -14.59
CA PRO A 130 -12.52 22.94 -15.32
C PRO A 130 -11.10 22.39 -15.42
N ARG A 131 -10.61 21.69 -14.40
CA ARG A 131 -9.26 21.11 -14.37
C ARG A 131 -9.18 19.75 -15.04
N TYR A 132 -10.15 18.88 -14.79
CA TYR A 132 -10.09 17.46 -15.14
C TYR A 132 -11.10 17.02 -16.19
N GLY A 133 -12.02 17.87 -16.66
CA GLY A 133 -13.11 17.47 -17.56
C GLY A 133 -12.68 16.93 -18.93
N ARG A 134 -11.38 16.98 -19.26
CA ARG A 134 -10.80 16.37 -20.47
C ARG A 134 -10.16 15.00 -20.20
N LEU A 135 -10.09 14.56 -18.95
CA LEU A 135 -9.58 13.22 -18.63
C LEU A 135 -10.53 12.16 -19.20
N LEU A 136 -9.93 11.09 -19.68
CA LEU A 136 -10.59 9.96 -20.31
C LEU A 136 -9.78 8.70 -20.04
N VAL A 137 -10.34 7.79 -19.26
CA VAL A 137 -9.94 6.39 -19.18
C VAL A 137 -11.20 5.59 -19.49
N SER A 138 -11.12 4.69 -20.48
CA SER A 138 -12.31 4.04 -21.05
C SER A 138 -12.79 2.85 -20.24
N ASP A 139 -11.86 2.04 -19.73
CA ASP A 139 -12.13 0.82 -18.98
C ASP A 139 -10.91 0.44 -18.13
N ASP A 140 -11.02 -0.62 -17.34
CA ASP A 140 -9.91 -1.07 -16.49
C ASP A 140 -8.79 -1.78 -17.27
N ALA A 141 -9.11 -2.39 -18.43
CA ALA A 141 -8.14 -3.18 -19.20
C ALA A 141 -7.05 -2.32 -19.86
N VAL A 142 -7.36 -1.08 -20.22
CA VAL A 142 -6.34 -0.10 -20.68
C VAL A 142 -5.39 0.33 -19.56
N GLY A 143 -5.77 0.15 -18.29
CA GLY A 143 -4.99 0.60 -17.13
C GLY A 143 -3.59 0.00 -17.07
N TYR A 144 -3.42 -1.25 -17.53
CA TYR A 144 -2.10 -1.91 -17.56
C TYR A 144 -1.13 -1.19 -18.48
N ASP A 145 -1.56 -0.79 -19.69
CA ASP A 145 -0.66 -0.08 -20.60
C ASP A 145 -0.50 1.40 -20.23
N ILE A 146 -1.51 2.04 -19.62
CA ILE A 146 -1.35 3.37 -19.02
C ILE A 146 -0.24 3.35 -17.96
N PHE A 147 -0.22 2.33 -17.11
CA PHE A 147 0.82 2.15 -16.10
C PHE A 147 2.20 1.91 -16.73
N THR A 148 2.28 1.08 -17.77
CA THR A 148 3.51 0.88 -18.56
C THR A 148 4.02 2.18 -19.17
N GLN A 149 3.14 2.97 -19.80
CA GLN A 149 3.53 4.22 -20.46
C GLN A 149 4.02 5.27 -19.45
N ALA A 150 3.40 5.36 -18.28
CA ALA A 150 3.90 6.19 -17.18
C ALA A 150 5.31 5.75 -16.75
N ALA A 151 5.54 4.44 -16.58
CA ALA A 151 6.86 3.89 -16.25
C ALA A 151 7.92 4.18 -17.32
N ARG A 152 7.57 4.10 -18.61
CA ARG A 152 8.45 4.46 -19.73
C ARG A 152 8.87 5.93 -19.69
N LEU A 153 7.94 6.84 -19.38
CA LEU A 153 8.25 8.25 -19.21
C LEU A 153 9.19 8.50 -18.02
N LEU A 154 9.00 7.76 -16.91
CA LEU A 154 9.92 7.82 -15.77
C LEU A 154 11.33 7.31 -16.13
N ARG A 155 11.44 6.36 -17.06
CA ARG A 155 12.70 5.81 -17.57
C ARG A 155 13.32 6.56 -18.75
N ALA A 156 12.78 7.71 -19.15
CA ALA A 156 13.29 8.42 -20.32
C ALA A 156 14.83 8.62 -20.22
N PRO A 157 15.60 8.23 -21.25
CA PRO A 157 17.06 8.16 -21.17
C PRO A 157 17.72 9.53 -20.92
N ASP A 158 17.10 10.59 -21.45
CA ASP A 158 17.56 11.98 -21.33
C ASP A 158 17.00 12.69 -20.09
N GLY A 159 16.40 11.93 -19.16
CA GLY A 159 15.73 12.45 -17.98
C GLY A 159 14.21 12.46 -18.11
N SER A 160 13.53 12.15 -17.02
CA SER A 160 12.07 12.02 -17.01
C SER A 160 11.41 13.40 -17.03
N PRO A 161 10.47 13.66 -17.97
CA PRO A 161 9.67 14.89 -17.95
C PRO A 161 8.76 14.96 -16.71
N LEU A 162 8.42 13.82 -16.10
CA LEU A 162 7.62 13.74 -14.88
C LEU A 162 8.44 14.04 -13.62
N LEU A 163 9.78 13.95 -13.69
CA LEU A 163 10.66 14.21 -12.56
C LEU A 163 11.49 15.49 -12.75
N GLY A 164 11.03 16.42 -13.59
CA GLY A 164 11.76 17.66 -13.86
C GLY A 164 13.14 17.45 -14.52
N GLY A 165 13.29 16.41 -15.33
CA GLY A 165 14.55 16.04 -16.00
C GLY A 165 15.44 15.10 -15.19
N LEU A 166 15.06 14.71 -13.98
CA LEU A 166 15.80 13.72 -13.21
C LEU A 166 15.71 12.33 -13.86
N ARG A 167 16.80 11.58 -13.79
CA ARG A 167 16.88 10.21 -14.33
C ARG A 167 16.56 9.18 -13.25
N ALA A 168 15.42 8.50 -13.37
CA ALA A 168 15.13 7.33 -12.55
C ALA A 168 16.12 6.20 -12.89
N ARG A 169 16.69 5.59 -11.85
CA ARG A 169 17.56 4.42 -11.93
C ARG A 169 16.76 3.15 -11.64
N GLN A 170 15.91 3.21 -10.61
CA GLN A 170 15.07 2.10 -10.18
C GLN A 170 13.60 2.49 -10.11
N LEU A 171 12.72 1.60 -10.57
CA LEU A 171 11.27 1.69 -10.43
C LEU A 171 10.74 0.48 -9.65
N ILE A 172 10.02 0.75 -8.56
CA ILE A 172 9.26 -0.25 -7.81
C ILE A 172 7.77 0.00 -8.07
N GLY A 173 7.08 -0.96 -8.68
CA GLY A 173 5.63 -0.89 -8.89
C GLY A 173 4.88 -1.36 -7.65
N VAL A 174 4.01 -0.53 -7.09
CA VAL A 174 3.26 -0.83 -5.86
C VAL A 174 1.77 -0.59 -6.04
N GLY A 175 0.98 -1.26 -5.20
CA GLY A 175 -0.47 -1.12 -5.16
C GLY A 175 -1.00 -1.84 -3.94
N ALA A 176 -2.04 -1.30 -3.34
CA ALA A 176 -2.62 -1.83 -2.12
C ALA A 176 -4.08 -2.21 -2.35
N SER A 177 -4.56 -3.29 -1.72
CA SER A 177 -5.95 -3.74 -1.84
C SER A 177 -6.27 -4.06 -3.30
N GLN A 178 -7.34 -3.48 -3.88
CA GLN A 178 -7.67 -3.65 -5.29
C GLN A 178 -6.53 -3.22 -6.24
N SER A 179 -5.80 -2.14 -5.97
CA SER A 179 -4.66 -1.82 -6.85
C SER A 179 -3.50 -2.81 -6.67
N GLY A 180 -3.38 -3.46 -5.51
CA GLY A 180 -2.49 -4.60 -5.31
C GLY A 180 -2.86 -5.80 -6.17
N THR A 181 -4.16 -6.07 -6.37
CA THR A 181 -4.60 -7.13 -7.29
C THR A 181 -4.27 -6.82 -8.75
N ARG A 182 -4.25 -5.53 -9.15
CA ARG A 182 -3.80 -5.07 -10.47
C ARG A 182 -2.28 -5.18 -10.62
N ILE A 183 -1.50 -4.86 -9.58
CA ILE A 183 -0.05 -5.06 -9.58
C ILE A 183 0.30 -6.54 -9.72
N LEU A 184 -0.42 -7.43 -9.04
CA LEU A 184 -0.22 -8.88 -9.16
C LEU A 184 -0.53 -9.39 -10.58
N ALA A 185 -1.56 -8.85 -11.24
CA ALA A 185 -1.84 -9.18 -12.65
C ALA A 185 -0.74 -8.65 -13.59
N TYR A 186 -0.32 -7.39 -13.38
CA TYR A 186 0.73 -6.76 -14.18
C TYR A 186 2.04 -7.55 -14.09
N LEU A 187 2.50 -7.86 -12.88
CA LEU A 187 3.75 -8.60 -12.68
C LEU A 187 3.68 -10.00 -13.29
N ASN A 188 2.52 -10.67 -13.20
CA ASN A 188 2.36 -12.03 -13.68
C ASN A 188 2.24 -12.14 -15.20
N ALA A 189 1.70 -11.13 -15.91
CA ALA A 189 1.45 -11.25 -17.34
C ALA A 189 2.03 -10.14 -18.22
N VAL A 190 2.12 -8.90 -17.73
CA VAL A 190 2.51 -7.73 -18.55
C VAL A 190 4.00 -7.44 -18.42
N GLN A 191 4.54 -7.45 -17.20
CA GLN A 191 5.96 -7.24 -16.94
C GLN A 191 6.90 -8.15 -17.76
N PRO A 192 6.62 -9.44 -17.98
CA PRO A 192 7.47 -10.30 -18.82
C PRO A 192 7.61 -9.82 -20.27
N ILE A 193 6.65 -9.04 -20.77
CA ILE A 193 6.65 -8.47 -22.12
C ILE A 193 7.28 -7.08 -22.10
N GLU A 194 6.85 -6.22 -21.17
CA GLU A 194 7.19 -4.80 -21.18
C GLU A 194 8.52 -4.48 -20.49
N GLN A 195 8.88 -5.25 -19.45
CA GLN A 195 10.15 -5.17 -18.71
C GLN A 195 10.52 -3.76 -18.23
N VAL A 196 9.53 -2.97 -17.79
CA VAL A 196 9.73 -1.57 -17.41
C VAL A 196 9.95 -1.34 -15.91
N PHE A 197 9.63 -2.31 -15.04
CA PHE A 197 9.88 -2.22 -13.59
C PHE A 197 11.05 -3.11 -13.15
N ASP A 198 11.74 -2.73 -12.07
CA ASP A 198 12.83 -3.55 -11.49
C ASP A 198 12.31 -4.48 -10.39
N ALA A 199 11.26 -4.06 -9.69
CA ALA A 199 10.60 -4.85 -8.66
C ALA A 199 9.12 -4.47 -8.50
N PHE A 200 8.37 -5.36 -7.84
CA PHE A 200 6.98 -5.12 -7.46
C PHE A 200 6.73 -5.37 -5.99
N MET A 201 5.75 -4.66 -5.44
CA MET A 201 5.21 -4.93 -4.12
C MET A 201 3.67 -4.91 -4.18
N PRO A 202 3.02 -6.07 -4.39
CA PRO A 202 1.59 -6.20 -4.17
C PRO A 202 1.32 -6.18 -2.66
N LEU A 203 0.53 -5.21 -2.21
CA LEU A 203 0.26 -4.95 -0.79
C LEU A 203 -1.20 -5.30 -0.46
N ILE A 204 -1.40 -5.97 0.68
CA ILE A 204 -2.70 -6.24 1.32
C ILE A 204 -3.78 -6.71 0.33
N CYS A 205 -3.38 -7.53 -0.63
CA CYS A 205 -4.24 -7.97 -1.73
C CYS A 205 -4.62 -9.46 -1.62
N ALA A 206 -4.25 -10.14 -0.53
CA ALA A 206 -4.60 -11.52 -0.24
C ALA A 206 -4.16 -12.53 -1.33
N GLY A 207 -3.16 -12.18 -2.14
CA GLY A 207 -2.78 -12.95 -3.34
C GLY A 207 -3.93 -13.11 -4.35
N ARG A 208 -4.88 -12.18 -4.32
CA ARG A 208 -5.91 -12.04 -5.33
C ARG A 208 -5.33 -11.20 -6.45
N SER A 209 -5.50 -11.66 -7.68
CA SER A 209 -5.11 -10.91 -8.88
C SER A 209 -6.33 -10.58 -9.70
N ALA A 210 -6.39 -9.36 -10.22
CA ALA A 210 -7.39 -8.99 -11.22
C ALA A 210 -7.16 -9.78 -12.52
N ASP A 211 -8.19 -9.84 -13.36
CA ASP A 211 -8.09 -10.32 -14.74
C ASP A 211 -7.81 -9.16 -15.71
N PHE A 212 -7.96 -9.43 -17.00
CA PHE A 212 -7.66 -8.52 -18.10
C PHE A 212 -8.91 -8.05 -18.83
N GLU A 213 -10.07 -8.31 -18.25
CA GLU A 213 -11.35 -7.92 -18.82
C GLU A 213 -11.60 -6.41 -18.59
N PRO A 214 -12.38 -5.75 -19.47
CA PRO A 214 -12.62 -4.31 -19.39
C PRO A 214 -13.52 -3.91 -18.21
N GLU A 215 -14.24 -4.85 -17.57
CA GLU A 215 -15.12 -4.50 -16.44
C GLU A 215 -14.34 -3.85 -15.30
N ALA A 216 -15.00 -2.84 -14.71
CA ALA A 216 -14.40 -2.07 -13.66
C ALA A 216 -14.31 -2.86 -12.35
N ALA A 217 -13.21 -2.68 -11.61
CA ALA A 217 -12.84 -3.53 -10.47
C ALA A 217 -13.72 -3.37 -9.22
N HIS A 218 -14.67 -2.45 -9.25
CA HIS A 218 -15.70 -2.26 -8.25
C HIS A 218 -16.96 -1.74 -8.94
N PRO A 219 -17.73 -2.59 -9.64
CA PRO A 219 -18.88 -2.13 -10.37
C PRO A 219 -19.91 -1.56 -9.39
N ASP A 220 -20.45 -0.41 -9.76
CA ASP A 220 -21.49 0.27 -9.02
C ASP A 220 -22.83 -0.47 -9.15
N THR A 221 -22.96 -1.56 -8.40
CA THR A 221 -24.19 -2.35 -8.38
C THR A 221 -25.13 -1.72 -7.36
N GLY A 222 -26.15 -1.00 -7.82
CA GLY A 222 -27.19 -0.37 -6.98
C GLY A 222 -27.95 -1.31 -6.02
N ALA A 223 -27.58 -2.60 -5.95
CA ALA A 223 -28.07 -3.58 -5.00
C ALA A 223 -27.30 -3.61 -3.66
N GLY A 224 -26.41 -2.65 -3.40
CA GLY A 224 -25.63 -2.62 -2.16
C GLY A 224 -24.55 -3.71 -2.06
N ALA A 225 -24.35 -4.49 -3.12
CA ALA A 225 -23.23 -5.42 -3.21
C ALA A 225 -21.97 -4.64 -3.58
N ARG A 226 -20.96 -4.65 -2.71
CA ARG A 226 -19.59 -4.33 -3.09
C ARG A 226 -19.09 -5.44 -4.02
N GLY A 227 -19.46 -5.37 -5.30
CA GLY A 227 -18.81 -6.19 -6.32
C GLY A 227 -17.32 -5.88 -6.28
N HIS A 228 -16.48 -6.91 -6.16
CA HIS A 228 -15.05 -6.79 -6.45
C HIS A 228 -14.84 -7.26 -7.89
N SER A 229 -13.79 -6.79 -8.56
CA SER A 229 -13.31 -7.33 -9.84
C SER A 229 -13.38 -8.85 -9.81
N ARG A 230 -13.56 -9.48 -10.97
CA ARG A 230 -13.22 -10.90 -11.17
C ARG A 230 -11.75 -11.09 -10.78
N ALA A 231 -11.54 -11.42 -9.51
CA ALA A 231 -10.24 -11.67 -8.95
C ALA A 231 -10.07 -13.17 -8.76
N VAL A 232 -8.91 -13.68 -9.09
CA VAL A 232 -8.56 -15.10 -8.95
C VAL A 232 -7.41 -15.24 -7.95
N PRO A 233 -7.39 -16.31 -7.13
CA PRO A 233 -6.27 -16.56 -6.25
C PRO A 233 -5.07 -16.99 -7.10
N VAL A 234 -3.93 -16.33 -6.91
CA VAL A 234 -2.74 -16.59 -7.70
C VAL A 234 -1.46 -16.41 -6.89
N ARG A 235 -0.45 -17.20 -7.23
CA ARG A 235 0.93 -17.02 -6.77
C ARG A 235 1.66 -15.96 -7.59
N VAL A 236 2.75 -15.45 -7.04
CA VAL A 236 3.73 -14.69 -7.81
C VAL A 236 4.48 -15.67 -8.69
N ARG A 237 4.57 -15.39 -10.00
CA ARG A 237 5.36 -16.23 -10.90
C ARG A 237 6.84 -16.19 -10.51
N ASP A 238 7.48 -17.36 -10.51
CA ASP A 238 8.85 -17.58 -10.05
C ASP A 238 9.84 -17.89 -11.19
N ASP A 239 9.38 -17.83 -12.43
CA ASP A 239 10.14 -18.11 -13.65
C ASP A 239 10.73 -16.85 -14.31
N VAL A 240 10.77 -15.73 -13.57
CA VAL A 240 11.27 -14.42 -14.03
C VAL A 240 12.25 -13.82 -13.04
N SER A 241 13.10 -12.90 -13.50
CA SER A 241 14.10 -12.22 -12.66
C SER A 241 13.57 -11.00 -11.91
N THR A 242 12.29 -10.67 -12.05
CA THR A 242 11.71 -9.48 -11.40
C THR A 242 11.48 -9.77 -9.93
N ARG A 243 12.16 -9.03 -9.06
CA ARG A 243 12.08 -9.21 -7.61
C ARG A 243 10.73 -8.74 -7.07
N THR A 244 10.12 -9.52 -6.20
CA THR A 244 8.79 -9.25 -5.67
C THR A 244 8.77 -9.45 -4.16
N LEU A 245 8.34 -8.42 -3.43
CA LEU A 245 8.02 -8.54 -2.01
C LEU A 245 6.51 -8.41 -1.83
N VAL A 246 5.86 -9.48 -1.40
CA VAL A 246 4.42 -9.47 -1.06
C VAL A 246 4.28 -9.08 0.39
N LEU A 247 3.45 -8.08 0.70
CA LEU A 247 3.15 -7.70 2.08
C LEU A 247 1.66 -7.86 2.33
N ASN A 248 1.29 -8.65 3.33
CA ASN A 248 -0.08 -8.80 3.79
C ASN A 248 -0.18 -8.49 5.30
N THR A 249 -1.40 -8.27 5.76
CA THR A 249 -1.71 -8.15 7.19
C THR A 249 -2.40 -9.40 7.70
N GLU A 250 -2.78 -9.38 8.98
CA GLU A 250 -3.64 -10.40 9.54
C GLU A 250 -5.00 -10.48 8.83
N THR A 251 -5.52 -9.38 8.26
CA THR A 251 -6.80 -9.40 7.51
C THR A 251 -6.75 -10.36 6.31
N GLU A 252 -5.65 -10.37 5.58
CA GLU A 252 -5.50 -11.18 4.36
C GLU A 252 -5.04 -12.63 4.62
N ALA A 253 -4.66 -12.95 5.86
CA ALA A 253 -3.87 -14.14 6.17
C ALA A 253 -4.57 -15.46 5.80
N ALA A 254 -5.88 -15.57 6.07
CA ALA A 254 -6.62 -16.80 5.77
C ALA A 254 -6.72 -17.07 4.26
N GLU A 255 -6.91 -16.02 3.46
CA GLU A 255 -6.95 -16.11 1.99
C GLU A 255 -5.55 -16.32 1.39
N TYR A 256 -4.52 -15.72 1.99
CA TYR A 256 -3.15 -15.80 1.49
C TYR A 256 -2.40 -17.08 1.89
N ALA A 257 -2.75 -17.71 3.02
CA ALA A 257 -2.10 -18.94 3.51
C ALA A 257 -1.89 -20.04 2.45
N PRO A 258 -2.88 -20.42 1.60
CA PRO A 258 -2.67 -21.41 0.54
C PRO A 258 -1.77 -20.92 -0.61
N LEU A 259 -1.58 -19.61 -0.74
CA LEU A 259 -0.79 -18.94 -1.78
C LEU A 259 0.67 -18.74 -1.39
N ARG A 260 1.03 -18.96 -0.12
CA ARG A 260 2.40 -18.77 0.36
C ARG A 260 3.41 -19.51 -0.51
N GLN A 261 4.52 -18.83 -0.75
CA GLN A 261 5.69 -19.36 -1.46
C GLN A 261 6.89 -19.25 -0.50
N PRO A 262 7.83 -20.20 -0.55
CA PRO A 262 9.09 -20.02 0.16
C PRO A 262 9.83 -18.81 -0.39
N ASP A 263 10.55 -18.11 0.49
CA ASP A 263 11.48 -17.07 0.05
C ASP A 263 12.52 -17.65 -0.93
N SER A 264 12.88 -16.85 -1.93
CA SER A 264 13.83 -17.21 -2.99
C SER A 264 14.63 -15.98 -3.45
N ASP A 265 15.47 -16.14 -4.47
CA ASP A 265 16.23 -15.02 -5.06
C ASP A 265 15.35 -13.94 -5.72
N VAL A 266 14.06 -14.22 -5.93
CA VAL A 266 13.11 -13.32 -6.60
C VAL A 266 11.81 -13.08 -5.83
N ILE A 267 11.47 -13.89 -4.82
CA ILE A 267 10.22 -13.77 -4.05
C ILE A 267 10.53 -13.70 -2.56
N CYS A 268 9.93 -12.74 -1.86
CA CYS A 268 9.88 -12.67 -0.41
C CYS A 268 8.46 -12.30 0.03
N SER A 269 7.99 -12.84 1.15
CA SER A 269 6.65 -12.51 1.67
C SER A 269 6.68 -12.14 3.15
N TRP A 270 6.01 -11.04 3.50
CA TRP A 270 5.90 -10.52 4.85
C TRP A 270 4.44 -10.46 5.27
N GLU A 271 4.15 -10.88 6.50
CA GLU A 271 2.81 -10.87 7.09
C GLU A 271 2.84 -10.15 8.44
N VAL A 272 2.11 -9.04 8.59
CA VAL A 272 2.13 -8.22 9.81
C VAL A 272 1.03 -8.66 10.78
N ALA A 273 1.42 -9.18 11.94
CA ALA A 273 0.50 -9.69 12.95
C ALA A 273 -0.26 -8.54 13.65
N GLY A 274 -1.57 -8.74 13.89
CA GLY A 274 -2.46 -7.75 14.51
C GLY A 274 -2.81 -6.53 13.63
N ALA A 275 -2.06 -6.26 12.57
CA ALA A 275 -2.40 -5.24 11.58
C ALA A 275 -3.66 -5.62 10.82
N SER A 276 -4.44 -4.61 10.44
CA SER A 276 -5.61 -4.75 9.58
C SER A 276 -5.36 -4.16 8.20
N HIS A 277 -6.27 -4.42 7.25
CA HIS A 277 -6.25 -3.86 5.90
C HIS A 277 -6.23 -2.33 5.92
N GLY A 278 -7.06 -1.72 6.76
CA GLY A 278 -7.10 -0.28 7.00
C GLY A 278 -6.98 0.05 8.50
N PRO A 279 -5.77 0.07 9.08
CA PRO A 279 -5.60 0.34 10.50
C PRO A 279 -5.87 1.82 10.81
N ALA A 280 -6.19 2.13 12.08
CA ALA A 280 -6.59 3.47 12.51
C ALA A 280 -5.65 4.60 12.00
N PRO A 281 -4.32 4.53 12.15
CA PRO A 281 -3.44 5.59 11.69
C PRO A 281 -3.52 5.86 10.17
N GLN A 282 -3.76 4.81 9.39
CA GLN A 282 -3.84 4.92 7.93
C GLN A 282 -5.20 5.45 7.49
N LEU A 283 -6.27 5.01 8.15
CA LEU A 283 -7.60 5.58 7.92
C LEU A 283 -7.65 7.06 8.29
N GLU A 284 -6.98 7.47 9.38
CA GLU A 284 -6.88 8.88 9.75
C GLU A 284 -6.20 9.71 8.64
N ALA A 285 -5.06 9.24 8.12
CA ALA A 285 -4.35 9.91 7.04
C ALA A 285 -5.18 10.01 5.74
N VAL A 286 -5.85 8.92 5.35
CA VAL A 286 -6.75 8.91 4.17
C VAL A 286 -7.93 9.84 4.40
N ASN A 287 -8.59 9.77 5.56
CA ASN A 287 -9.75 10.59 5.87
C ASN A 287 -9.40 12.08 5.89
N ALA A 288 -8.22 12.46 6.37
CA ALA A 288 -7.76 13.85 6.34
C ALA A 288 -7.72 14.41 4.90
N ILE A 289 -7.20 13.63 3.94
CA ILE A 289 -7.18 13.99 2.52
C ILE A 289 -8.60 14.06 1.96
N VAL A 290 -9.40 13.01 2.18
CA VAL A 290 -10.76 12.90 1.62
C VAL A 290 -11.67 14.02 2.15
N THR A 291 -11.60 14.32 3.44
CA THR A 291 -12.36 15.42 4.06
C THR A 291 -11.89 16.79 3.58
N ARG A 292 -10.57 17.01 3.43
CA ARG A 292 -10.04 18.26 2.82
C ARG A 292 -10.61 18.45 1.41
N ASP A 293 -10.70 17.38 0.64
CA ASP A 293 -11.24 17.42 -0.73
C ASP A 293 -12.78 17.47 -0.76
N GLY A 294 -13.46 17.60 0.38
CA GLY A 294 -14.91 17.79 0.44
C GLY A 294 -15.72 16.54 0.10
N LEU A 295 -15.10 15.36 0.16
CA LEU A 295 -15.74 14.07 -0.06
C LEU A 295 -16.10 13.39 1.26
N THR A 296 -16.98 12.39 1.20
CA THR A 296 -17.32 11.57 2.37
C THR A 296 -16.34 10.40 2.50
N PRO A 297 -15.60 10.29 3.61
CA PRO A 297 -14.73 9.15 3.85
C PRO A 297 -15.47 7.82 3.82
N PRO A 298 -14.86 6.74 3.32
CA PRO A 298 -15.49 5.43 3.33
C PRO A 298 -15.67 4.97 4.78
N ARG A 299 -16.77 4.25 5.07
CA ARG A 299 -16.95 3.60 6.37
C ARG A 299 -16.26 2.24 6.35
N TRP A 300 -15.16 2.12 7.11
CA TRP A 300 -14.30 0.92 7.15
C TRP A 300 -14.55 0.00 8.36
N SER A 301 -15.15 0.50 9.44
CA SER A 301 -15.56 -0.28 10.61
C SER A 301 -16.76 0.37 11.30
N ALA A 302 -17.47 -0.41 12.13
CA ALA A 302 -18.50 0.08 13.04
C ALA A 302 -17.97 0.33 14.47
N GLY A 303 -16.75 -0.11 14.79
CA GLY A 303 -16.12 -0.02 16.11
C GLY A 303 -14.80 0.74 16.11
N ARG A 304 -13.96 0.47 17.11
CA ARG A 304 -12.60 1.01 17.21
C ARG A 304 -11.66 0.16 16.33
N PRO A 305 -11.08 0.70 15.25
CA PRO A 305 -10.20 -0.04 14.36
C PRO A 305 -8.95 -0.59 15.07
N SER A 306 -8.27 -1.54 14.42
CA SER A 306 -6.93 -1.97 14.85
C SER A 306 -5.96 -0.79 14.83
N GLU A 307 -5.20 -0.62 15.90
CA GLU A 307 -4.16 0.42 16.01
C GLU A 307 -2.80 -0.05 15.50
N VAL A 308 -2.67 -1.32 15.10
CA VAL A 308 -1.40 -1.89 14.63
C VAL A 308 -1.17 -1.50 13.17
N PRO A 309 -0.16 -0.67 12.86
CA PRO A 309 0.08 -0.20 11.51
C PRO A 309 0.92 -1.23 10.72
N TRP A 310 0.70 -1.30 9.41
CA TRP A 310 1.60 -2.03 8.49
C TRP A 310 2.52 -1.10 7.69
N LEU A 311 2.21 0.20 7.62
CA LEU A 311 3.02 1.19 6.88
C LEU A 311 4.50 1.26 7.30
N PRO A 312 4.87 1.21 8.60
CA PRO A 312 6.28 1.21 8.97
C PRO A 312 7.04 -0.02 8.47
N THR A 313 6.35 -1.16 8.37
CA THR A 313 6.89 -2.40 7.82
C THR A 313 7.04 -2.31 6.30
N PHE A 314 6.04 -1.75 5.61
CA PHE A 314 6.16 -1.40 4.19
C PHE A 314 7.34 -0.44 3.93
N ASP A 315 7.55 0.52 4.83
CA ASP A 315 8.63 1.49 4.73
C ASP A 315 10.01 0.84 4.74
N ALA A 316 10.24 -0.06 5.70
CA ALA A 316 11.46 -0.85 5.75
C ALA A 316 11.59 -1.76 4.51
N ALA A 317 10.47 -2.37 4.08
CA ALA A 317 10.44 -3.24 2.91
C ALA A 317 10.87 -2.52 1.62
N VAL A 318 10.47 -1.26 1.40
CA VAL A 318 10.93 -0.46 0.24
C VAL A 318 12.46 -0.33 0.24
N GLY A 319 13.06 -0.07 1.41
CA GLY A 319 14.52 0.00 1.55
C GLY A 319 15.22 -1.33 1.27
N HIS A 320 14.64 -2.45 1.70
CA HIS A 320 15.16 -3.79 1.38
C HIS A 320 15.01 -4.14 -0.09
N VAL A 321 13.84 -3.90 -0.69
CA VAL A 321 13.61 -4.13 -2.13
C VAL A 321 14.57 -3.28 -2.96
N HIS A 322 14.83 -2.03 -2.56
CA HIS A 322 15.83 -1.19 -3.21
C HIS A 322 17.22 -1.81 -3.18
N ARG A 323 17.71 -2.26 -2.01
CA ARG A 323 19.01 -2.97 -1.93
C ARG A 323 19.00 -4.31 -2.65
N TRP A 324 17.86 -4.98 -2.71
CA TRP A 324 17.73 -6.22 -3.45
C TRP A 324 17.95 -5.97 -4.93
N ILE A 325 17.29 -4.94 -5.49
CA ILE A 325 17.46 -4.59 -6.90
C ILE A 325 18.83 -4.00 -7.25
N THR A 326 19.48 -3.27 -6.34
CA THR A 326 20.78 -2.62 -6.61
C THR A 326 21.99 -3.47 -6.26
N ASP A 327 21.95 -4.14 -5.11
CA ASP A 327 23.11 -4.76 -4.47
C ASP A 327 22.99 -6.30 -4.40
N GLY A 328 21.83 -6.85 -4.77
CA GLY A 328 21.54 -8.27 -4.67
C GLY A 328 21.26 -8.76 -3.24
N LEU A 329 21.11 -7.84 -2.28
CA LEU A 329 20.85 -8.16 -0.87
C LEU A 329 19.35 -8.39 -0.67
N ALA A 330 18.96 -9.66 -0.51
CA ALA A 330 17.56 -10.03 -0.28
C ALA A 330 17.00 -9.42 1.02
N PRO A 331 15.69 -9.10 1.07
CA PRO A 331 15.00 -8.76 2.31
C PRO A 331 15.15 -9.88 3.35
N PRO A 332 15.19 -9.56 4.66
CA PRO A 332 15.25 -10.57 5.69
C PRO A 332 13.99 -11.43 5.68
N THR A 333 14.18 -12.75 5.75
CA THR A 333 13.09 -13.72 5.92
C THR A 333 12.37 -13.48 7.24
N GLN A 334 11.04 -13.52 7.21
CA GLN A 334 10.19 -13.37 8.37
C GLN A 334 9.31 -14.61 8.53
N PRO A 335 9.01 -15.04 9.77
CA PRO A 335 8.09 -16.14 9.98
C PRO A 335 6.70 -15.76 9.45
N PRO A 336 5.97 -16.67 8.78
CA PRO A 336 4.60 -16.41 8.37
C PRO A 336 3.67 -16.35 9.59
N LEU A 337 2.46 -15.82 9.40
CA LEU A 337 1.41 -15.91 10.43
C LEU A 337 1.07 -17.38 10.71
N ALA A 338 1.02 -17.73 11.99
CA ALA A 338 0.76 -19.08 12.43
C ALA A 338 -0.72 -19.41 12.21
N VAL A 339 -0.99 -20.36 11.32
CA VAL A 339 -2.35 -20.82 10.97
C VAL A 339 -2.46 -22.32 11.17
N ARG A 340 -3.67 -22.78 11.49
CA ARG A 340 -4.04 -24.20 11.45
C ARG A 340 -4.23 -24.68 10.02
N THR A 341 -4.43 -25.98 9.85
CA THR A 341 -4.74 -26.60 8.55
C THR A 341 -6.03 -26.09 7.92
N ASP A 342 -6.98 -25.61 8.73
CA ASP A 342 -8.24 -24.98 8.30
C ASP A 342 -8.11 -23.46 8.09
N VAL A 343 -6.87 -22.95 7.98
CA VAL A 343 -6.49 -21.54 7.87
C VAL A 343 -6.88 -20.64 9.04
N THR A 344 -7.38 -21.20 10.15
CA THR A 344 -7.64 -20.43 11.37
C THR A 344 -6.33 -19.91 11.96
N LEU A 345 -6.26 -18.60 12.20
CA LEU A 345 -5.12 -17.96 12.89
C LEU A 345 -4.97 -18.44 14.33
N LEU A 346 -3.74 -18.82 14.69
CA LEU A 346 -3.37 -19.16 16.06
C LEU A 346 -3.11 -17.88 16.86
N ARG A 347 -3.58 -17.88 18.11
CA ARG A 347 -3.53 -16.72 19.01
C ARG A 347 -2.70 -17.01 20.26
N ASP A 348 -2.08 -15.97 20.81
CA ASP A 348 -1.44 -16.00 22.13
C ASP A 348 -2.44 -15.81 23.27
N GLU A 349 -1.96 -15.81 24.50
CA GLU A 349 -2.74 -15.65 25.73
C GLU A 349 -3.47 -14.30 25.83
N TYR A 350 -3.00 -13.29 25.08
CA TYR A 350 -3.63 -11.97 24.97
C TYR A 350 -4.61 -11.90 23.80
N GLY A 351 -4.83 -13.03 23.14
CA GLY A 351 -5.62 -13.13 21.95
C GLY A 351 -4.89 -12.68 20.70
N ASN A 352 -3.70 -12.08 20.71
CA ASN A 352 -3.04 -11.56 19.51
C ASN A 352 -2.50 -12.68 18.58
N ALA A 353 -2.37 -12.42 17.28
CA ALA A 353 -1.89 -13.44 16.32
C ALA A 353 -0.45 -13.89 16.60
N ARG A 354 -0.20 -15.21 16.56
CA ARG A 354 1.13 -15.81 16.64
C ARG A 354 1.81 -15.84 15.27
N GLY A 355 3.14 -15.89 15.25
CA GLY A 355 3.94 -15.81 14.03
C GLY A 355 3.83 -14.44 13.38
N GLY A 356 4.24 -14.33 12.13
CA GLY A 356 4.29 -13.05 11.43
C GLY A 356 5.34 -12.10 12.00
N ILE A 357 5.36 -10.90 11.43
CA ILE A 357 6.07 -9.76 11.97
C ILE A 357 5.24 -9.21 13.14
N ARG A 358 5.77 -9.33 14.35
CA ARG A 358 5.16 -8.78 15.57
C ARG A 358 5.89 -7.49 15.93
N LEU A 359 5.19 -6.37 15.76
CA LEU A 359 5.66 -5.03 16.14
C LEU A 359 5.52 -4.82 17.66
N PRO A 360 6.06 -3.74 18.24
CA PRO A 360 5.94 -3.46 19.68
C PRO A 360 4.51 -3.51 20.23
N GLU A 361 3.49 -3.21 19.41
CA GLU A 361 2.08 -3.37 19.77
C GLU A 361 1.73 -4.82 20.19
N LEU A 362 2.38 -5.83 19.61
CA LEU A 362 2.13 -7.25 19.91
C LEU A 362 3.16 -7.85 20.87
N GLU A 363 4.39 -7.35 20.87
CA GLU A 363 5.44 -7.79 21.81
C GLU A 363 5.25 -7.20 23.22
N VAL A 364 4.64 -6.01 23.30
CA VAL A 364 4.34 -5.29 24.55
C VAL A 364 2.87 -4.83 24.53
N PRO A 365 1.91 -5.77 24.50
CA PRO A 365 0.52 -5.45 24.23
C PRO A 365 -0.14 -4.70 25.38
N THR A 366 -0.85 -3.63 25.01
CA THR A 366 -1.76 -2.91 25.91
C THR A 366 -3.25 -3.17 25.57
N ALA A 367 -3.48 -3.96 24.52
CA ALA A 367 -4.78 -4.35 24.02
C ALA A 367 -4.69 -5.70 23.28
N THR A 368 -5.86 -6.29 23.03
CA THR A 368 -6.03 -7.31 22.00
C THR A 368 -6.28 -6.60 20.66
N TYR A 369 -5.50 -6.96 19.65
CA TYR A 369 -5.59 -6.47 18.28
C TYR A 369 -6.05 -7.58 17.35
N ARG A 370 -6.95 -7.23 16.43
CA ARG A 370 -7.51 -8.12 15.42
C ARG A 370 -7.39 -7.46 14.06
N GLY A 371 -6.79 -8.14 13.10
CA GLY A 371 -6.80 -7.71 11.70
C GLY A 371 -8.18 -7.91 11.06
N SER A 372 -8.93 -8.91 11.52
CA SER A 372 -10.31 -9.16 11.10
C SER A 372 -11.06 -9.87 12.22
N ASP A 373 -12.31 -9.47 12.46
CA ASP A 373 -13.20 -10.09 13.46
C ASP A 373 -14.41 -10.80 12.83
N THR A 374 -14.90 -10.29 11.69
CA THR A 374 -15.90 -10.91 10.83
C THR A 374 -15.74 -10.34 9.42
N GLY A 375 -16.11 -11.10 8.37
CA GLY A 375 -15.82 -10.85 6.96
C GLY A 375 -16.39 -9.59 6.29
N ALA A 376 -16.62 -8.51 7.04
CA ALA A 376 -17.05 -7.21 6.52
C ALA A 376 -16.25 -6.01 7.09
N GLU A 377 -15.41 -6.19 8.12
CA GLU A 377 -14.65 -5.10 8.73
C GLU A 377 -13.17 -5.12 8.35
N LEU A 378 -12.81 -4.32 7.35
CA LEU A 378 -11.43 -4.16 6.86
C LEU A 378 -10.54 -3.39 7.85
N ALA A 379 -11.12 -2.66 8.80
CA ALA A 379 -10.35 -1.89 9.76
C ALA A 379 -9.83 -2.72 10.94
N GLY A 380 -10.28 -3.97 11.09
CA GLY A 380 -9.98 -4.78 12.27
C GLY A 380 -10.52 -4.16 13.56
N SER A 381 -10.00 -4.59 14.71
CA SER A 381 -10.38 -4.01 16.00
C SER A 381 -9.25 -3.90 17.01
N THR A 382 -9.46 -3.00 17.97
CA THR A 382 -8.65 -2.85 19.19
C THR A 382 -9.53 -2.96 20.42
N THR A 383 -9.23 -3.92 21.30
CA THR A 383 -9.88 -4.09 22.60
C THR A 383 -8.87 -3.85 23.73
N PRO A 384 -8.87 -2.67 24.37
CA PRO A 384 -7.93 -2.35 25.45
C PRO A 384 -7.98 -3.32 26.61
N PHE A 385 -6.83 -3.55 27.23
CA PHE A 385 -6.77 -4.24 28.51
C PHE A 385 -7.28 -3.37 29.65
N THR A 386 -7.73 -4.03 30.73
CA THR A 386 -8.13 -3.34 31.96
C THR A 386 -6.90 -2.73 32.67
N ALA A 387 -7.15 -1.72 33.51
CA ALA A 387 -6.08 -1.12 34.32
C ALA A 387 -5.35 -2.16 35.19
N ASP A 388 -6.08 -3.12 35.76
CA ASP A 388 -5.51 -4.22 36.56
C ASP A 388 -4.58 -5.10 35.71
N THR A 389 -5.00 -5.45 34.50
CA THR A 389 -4.18 -6.23 33.56
C THR A 389 -2.91 -5.46 33.20
N LEU A 390 -3.02 -4.17 32.86
CA LEU A 390 -1.87 -3.33 32.54
C LEU A 390 -0.91 -3.18 33.74
N THR A 391 -1.43 -3.04 34.95
CA THR A 391 -0.63 -2.97 36.19
C THR A 391 0.09 -4.29 36.46
N GLN A 392 -0.55 -5.43 36.19
CA GLN A 392 0.08 -6.75 36.33
C GLN A 392 1.19 -6.98 35.29
N LEU A 393 0.95 -6.62 34.03
CA LEU A 393 1.93 -6.77 32.93
C LEU A 393 3.09 -5.79 33.05
N TYR A 394 2.78 -4.58 33.52
CA TYR A 394 3.69 -3.44 33.61
C TYR A 394 3.57 -2.77 34.99
N PRO A 395 4.24 -3.30 36.03
CA PRO A 395 4.11 -2.78 37.41
C PRO A 395 4.56 -1.32 37.59
N THR A 396 5.37 -0.78 36.67
CA THR A 396 5.80 0.62 36.67
C THR A 396 5.85 1.16 35.24
N HIS A 397 5.73 2.48 35.11
CA HIS A 397 5.86 3.14 33.81
C HIS A 397 7.22 2.90 33.16
N ARG A 398 8.30 2.96 33.96
CA ARG A 398 9.65 2.63 33.49
C ARG A 398 9.73 1.22 32.90
N HIS A 399 9.10 0.23 33.54
CA HIS A 399 9.09 -1.15 33.05
C HIS A 399 8.36 -1.30 31.71
N TYR A 400 7.27 -0.56 31.51
CA TYR A 400 6.58 -0.49 30.21
C TYR A 400 7.49 0.11 29.13
N VAL A 401 8.10 1.27 29.40
CA VAL A 401 8.99 1.96 28.44
C VAL A 401 10.21 1.11 28.09
N GLU A 402 10.84 0.46 29.08
CA GLU A 402 11.99 -0.44 28.85
C GLU A 402 11.61 -1.63 27.96
N LYS A 403 10.44 -2.23 28.18
CA LYS A 403 9.92 -3.30 27.31
C LYS A 403 9.66 -2.80 25.88
N VAL A 404 9.00 -1.65 25.71
CA VAL A 404 8.76 -1.08 24.37
C VAL A 404 10.08 -0.78 23.66
N ARG A 405 11.06 -0.22 24.36
CA ARG A 405 12.39 0.06 23.82
C ARG A 405 13.08 -1.22 23.33
N ALA A 406 13.03 -2.29 24.12
CA ALA A 406 13.59 -3.59 23.74
C ALA A 406 12.88 -4.18 22.51
N ALA A 407 11.54 -4.14 22.47
CA ALA A 407 10.76 -4.62 21.33
C ALA A 407 11.01 -3.80 20.06
N ALA A 408 11.13 -2.48 20.17
CA ALA A 408 11.45 -1.59 19.05
C ALA A 408 12.86 -1.85 18.51
N ALA A 409 13.85 -2.09 19.39
CA ALA A 409 15.18 -2.49 18.98
C ALA A 409 15.18 -3.84 18.25
N ALA A 410 14.47 -4.84 18.79
CA ALA A 410 14.35 -6.15 18.14
C ALA A 410 13.69 -6.07 16.76
N ALA A 411 12.63 -5.27 16.59
CA ALA A 411 12.00 -5.06 15.29
C ALA A 411 12.93 -4.33 14.30
N MET A 412 13.73 -3.38 14.78
CA MET A 412 14.74 -2.70 13.95
C MET A 412 15.86 -3.67 13.53
N ASP A 413 16.36 -4.50 14.45
CA ASP A 413 17.41 -5.48 14.19
C ASP A 413 16.93 -6.58 13.23
N ALA A 414 15.65 -6.98 13.32
CA ALA A 414 15.00 -7.86 12.36
C ALA A 414 14.79 -7.21 10.98
N GLY A 415 15.05 -5.91 10.85
CA GLY A 415 14.95 -5.15 9.61
C GLY A 415 13.51 -4.85 9.19
N VAL A 416 12.52 -4.99 10.08
CA VAL A 416 11.09 -4.82 9.76
C VAL A 416 10.58 -3.42 10.06
N ILE A 417 11.39 -2.56 10.69
CA ILE A 417 11.12 -1.12 10.85
C ILE A 417 12.43 -0.32 10.68
N LEU A 418 12.30 0.96 10.33
CA LEU A 418 13.44 1.89 10.25
C LEU A 418 13.76 2.52 11.62
N PRO A 419 15.00 3.04 11.83
CA PRO A 419 15.41 3.65 13.10
C PRO A 419 14.45 4.74 13.60
N ARG A 420 13.97 5.61 12.69
CA ARG A 420 12.99 6.65 13.01
C ARG A 420 11.74 6.08 13.68
N ARG A 421 11.22 4.96 13.18
CA ARG A 421 10.03 4.32 13.77
C ARG A 421 10.33 3.75 15.15
N ALA A 422 11.51 3.14 15.34
CA ALA A 422 11.91 2.63 16.66
C ALA A 422 11.97 3.75 17.71
N GLU A 423 12.49 4.93 17.34
CA GLU A 423 12.47 6.10 18.22
C GLU A 423 11.04 6.63 18.49
N GLU A 424 10.18 6.62 17.48
CA GLU A 424 8.76 7.01 17.65
C GLU A 424 8.04 6.11 18.64
N TYR A 425 8.27 4.78 18.59
CA TYR A 425 7.72 3.85 19.57
C TYR A 425 8.12 4.20 21.00
N VAL A 426 9.41 4.49 21.21
CA VAL A 426 9.93 4.87 22.53
C VAL A 426 9.28 6.19 23.01
N ARG A 427 9.24 7.22 22.17
CA ARG A 427 8.62 8.51 22.53
C ARG A 427 7.12 8.38 22.82
N GLN A 428 6.41 7.52 22.09
CA GLN A 428 5.01 7.22 22.34
C GLN A 428 4.84 6.52 23.69
N ALA A 429 5.71 5.55 24.00
CA ALA A 429 5.68 4.84 25.26
C ALA A 429 5.97 5.76 26.47
N GLU A 430 6.97 6.64 26.36
CA GLU A 430 7.32 7.63 27.40
C GLU A 430 6.19 8.62 27.73
N ARG A 431 5.23 8.79 26.82
CA ARG A 431 4.06 9.67 27.00
C ARG A 431 2.79 8.90 27.38
N ALA A 432 2.82 7.58 27.30
CA ALA A 432 1.64 6.75 27.52
C ALA A 432 1.35 6.60 29.03
N PRO A 433 0.09 6.71 29.47
CA PRO A 433 -0.28 6.54 30.88
C PRO A 433 -0.37 5.05 31.24
N ILE A 434 0.74 4.31 31.11
CA ILE A 434 0.83 2.87 31.37
C ILE A 434 1.85 2.59 32.47
N PRO A 435 1.49 1.86 33.54
CA PRO A 435 0.11 1.52 33.90
C PRO A 435 -0.68 2.79 34.27
N PRO A 436 -2.03 2.76 34.23
CA PRO A 436 -2.85 3.90 34.61
C PRO A 436 -2.51 4.39 36.03
N GLY A 437 -2.38 5.70 36.20
CA GLY A 437 -2.05 6.32 37.50
C GLY A 437 -0.56 6.40 37.83
N ALA A 438 0.34 5.91 36.95
CA ALA A 438 1.76 6.22 37.06
C ALA A 438 2.02 7.68 36.65
N ASP A 439 2.84 8.41 37.43
CA ASP A 439 3.30 9.75 37.05
C ASP A 439 4.08 9.67 35.73
N THR A 440 3.49 10.19 34.65
CA THR A 440 4.12 10.31 33.31
C THR A 440 5.18 11.40 33.24
N LEU A 441 5.63 11.89 34.39
CA LEU A 441 6.57 13.00 34.53
C LEU A 441 7.71 12.62 35.46
N SER A 442 8.74 11.98 34.91
CA SER A 442 10.09 12.18 35.43
C SER A 442 11.12 12.25 34.30
N ARG A 443 11.29 13.48 33.79
CA ARG A 443 12.45 14.06 33.08
C ARG A 443 12.61 13.78 31.60
#